data_AF-A0A437Q5C3-F1
#
_entry.id   AF-A0A437Q5C3-F1
#
_cell.length_a   1.000
_cell.length_b   1.000
_cell.length_c   1.000
_cell.angle_alpha   90.00
_cell.angle_beta   90.00
_cell.angle_gamma   90.00
#
_symmetry.space_group_name_H-M   'P 1'
#
loop_
_entity.id
_entity.type
_entity.pdbx_description
1 polymer ?
#
loop_
_entity_poly.entity_id
_entity_poly.type
_entity_poly.pdbx_seq_one_letter_code
_entity_poly.pdbx_strand_id
1 'polypeptide(L)'
;MSAANQTTLTASQLARQHWLGVLAKVPAEQLQQQWAALDLTPDYQLIRPPEIGLTMVRARVGGSGQPFNMAEMTITRCAIRLTSGTLGVSYVAGRDKRKALTVALADALLQEDTDQQLQQQLVVPLEASLQAAADARAADASQTKVDFFTLVRGEDE
;
A
#
# COMPACT_ATOMS: atom_id res chain seq x y z
N MET A 1 -6.25 -31.12 -11.24
CA MET A 1 -5.34 -30.10 -11.78
C MET A 1 -6.21 -28.95 -12.31
N SER A 2 -6.53 -27.96 -11.49
CA SER A 2 -7.36 -26.82 -11.89
C SER A 2 -6.44 -25.72 -12.38
N ALA A 3 -6.55 -25.41 -13.67
CA ALA A 3 -5.84 -24.30 -14.29
C ALA A 3 -6.30 -22.99 -13.60
N ALA A 4 -5.39 -22.38 -12.84
CA ALA A 4 -5.61 -21.06 -12.28
C ALA A 4 -5.77 -20.09 -13.46
N ASN A 5 -6.97 -19.55 -13.60
CA ASN A 5 -7.32 -18.54 -14.58
C ASN A 5 -6.47 -17.29 -14.28
N GLN A 6 -5.34 -17.13 -14.97
CA GLN A 6 -4.47 -15.96 -14.80
C GLN A 6 -5.17 -14.77 -15.45
N THR A 7 -5.94 -14.02 -14.66
CA THR A 7 -6.53 -12.76 -15.11
C THR A 7 -5.40 -11.74 -15.27
N THR A 8 -4.97 -11.51 -16.51
CA THR A 8 -4.01 -10.45 -16.84
C THR A 8 -4.62 -9.09 -16.50
N LEU A 9 -3.96 -8.34 -15.61
CA LEU A 9 -4.38 -7.00 -15.23
C LEU A 9 -4.05 -6.01 -16.36
N THR A 10 -4.94 -5.04 -16.59
CA THR A 10 -4.68 -3.92 -17.50
C THR A 10 -3.65 -2.95 -16.89
N ALA A 11 -3.02 -2.11 -17.73
CA ALA A 11 -2.11 -1.07 -17.26
C ALA A 11 -2.77 -0.13 -16.24
N SER A 12 -4.04 0.24 -16.45
CA SER A 12 -4.81 1.07 -15.51
C SER A 12 -5.07 0.36 -14.18
N GLN A 13 -5.32 -0.96 -14.19
CA GLN A 13 -5.47 -1.74 -12.97
C GLN A 13 -4.16 -1.87 -12.20
N LEU A 14 -3.03 -2.04 -12.89
CA LEU A 14 -1.71 -2.07 -12.26
C LEU A 14 -1.35 -0.72 -11.63
N ALA A 15 -1.58 0.38 -12.34
CA ALA A 15 -1.38 1.74 -11.80
C ALA A 15 -2.26 1.98 -10.56
N ARG A 16 -3.53 1.56 -10.61
CA ARG A 16 -4.44 1.68 -9.46
C ARG A 16 -4.02 0.84 -8.27
N GLN A 17 -3.59 -0.40 -8.50
CA GLN A 17 -3.03 -1.24 -7.43
C GLN A 17 -1.78 -0.61 -6.82
N HIS A 18 -0.93 0.02 -7.63
CA HIS A 18 0.28 0.69 -7.19
C HIS A 18 -0.01 1.81 -6.19
N TRP A 19 -0.80 2.81 -6.58
CA TRP A 19 -1.08 3.94 -5.68
C TRP A 19 -1.86 3.50 -4.45
N LEU A 20 -2.81 2.55 -4.58
CA LEU A 20 -3.54 2.03 -3.41
C LEU A 20 -2.59 1.33 -2.44
N GLY A 21 -1.59 0.60 -2.96
CA GLY A 21 -0.55 -0.03 -2.17
C GLY A 21 0.32 0.98 -1.41
N VAL A 22 0.75 2.05 -2.07
CA VAL A 22 1.53 3.14 -1.45
C VAL A 22 0.71 3.84 -0.36
N LEU A 23 -0.48 4.32 -0.71
CA LEU A 23 -1.35 5.11 0.17
C LEU A 23 -1.84 4.30 1.40
N ALA A 24 -2.02 2.98 1.24
CA ALA A 24 -2.35 2.12 2.37
C ALA A 24 -1.19 1.94 3.36
N LYS A 25 0.06 1.94 2.89
CA LYS A 25 1.26 1.65 3.70
C LYS A 25 1.86 2.88 4.39
N VAL A 26 1.74 4.06 3.80
CA VAL A 26 2.34 5.28 4.35
C VAL A 26 1.77 5.65 5.73
N PRO A 27 2.56 6.21 6.68
CA PRO A 27 2.04 6.70 7.95
C PRO A 27 0.88 7.68 7.77
N ALA A 28 -0.14 7.57 8.62
CA ALA A 28 -1.37 8.34 8.48
C ALA A 28 -1.11 9.85 8.55
N GLU A 29 -0.26 10.29 9.47
CA GLU A 29 0.08 11.71 9.62
C GLU A 29 0.74 12.28 8.36
N GLN A 30 1.70 11.55 7.79
CA GLN A 30 2.40 11.96 6.58
C GLN A 30 1.46 12.07 5.37
N LEU A 31 0.56 11.08 5.19
CA LEU A 31 -0.46 11.16 4.13
C LEU A 31 -1.29 12.44 4.26
N GLN A 32 -1.62 12.81 5.49
CA GLN A 32 -2.56 13.89 5.76
C GLN A 32 -1.91 15.26 5.64
N GLN A 33 -0.64 15.38 6.03
CA GLN A 33 0.18 16.55 5.75
C GLN A 33 0.32 16.75 4.23
N GLN A 34 0.67 15.69 3.50
CA GLN A 34 0.80 15.77 2.03
C GLN A 34 -0.54 16.12 1.38
N TRP A 35 -1.64 15.48 1.80
CA TRP A 35 -2.98 15.74 1.27
C TRP A 35 -3.44 17.18 1.54
N ALA A 36 -3.22 17.70 2.74
CA ALA A 36 -3.57 19.07 3.09
C ALA A 36 -2.78 20.09 2.25
N ALA A 37 -1.51 19.79 1.92
CA ALA A 37 -0.68 20.67 1.10
C ALA A 37 -1.16 20.78 -0.37
N LEU A 38 -1.98 19.85 -0.85
CA LEU A 38 -2.57 19.92 -2.19
C LEU A 38 -3.76 20.88 -2.28
N ASP A 39 -4.31 21.30 -1.14
CA ASP A 39 -5.48 22.21 -1.04
C ASP A 39 -6.68 21.77 -1.90
N LEU A 40 -6.90 20.45 -1.98
CA LEU A 40 -7.98 19.86 -2.77
C LEU A 40 -9.27 19.82 -1.96
N THR A 41 -10.35 20.38 -2.52
CA THR A 41 -11.71 20.32 -1.96
C THR A 41 -12.68 19.62 -2.90
N PRO A 42 -12.51 18.31 -3.18
CA PRO A 42 -13.41 17.59 -4.07
C PRO A 42 -14.78 17.42 -3.42
N ASP A 43 -15.85 17.64 -4.19
CA ASP A 43 -17.20 17.26 -3.78
C ASP A 43 -17.41 15.75 -3.94
N TYR A 44 -17.95 15.10 -2.90
CA TYR A 44 -18.16 13.67 -2.89
C TYR A 44 -19.36 13.24 -2.04
N GLN A 45 -19.85 12.04 -2.32
CA GLN A 45 -20.84 11.33 -1.52
C GLN A 45 -20.21 10.08 -0.91
N LEU A 46 -20.54 9.81 0.36
CA LEU A 46 -20.17 8.56 1.01
C LEU A 46 -21.09 7.45 0.50
N ILE A 47 -20.53 6.52 -0.29
CA ILE A 47 -21.21 5.26 -0.65
C ILE A 47 -21.10 4.26 0.50
N ARG A 48 -19.96 4.28 1.20
CA ARG A 48 -19.73 3.60 2.46
C ARG A 48 -18.90 4.51 3.37
N PRO A 49 -19.41 4.91 4.54
CA PRO A 49 -18.61 5.67 5.49
C PRO A 49 -17.39 4.86 5.96
N PRO A 50 -16.35 5.50 6.53
CA PRO A 50 -15.23 4.77 7.10
C PRO A 50 -15.68 3.80 8.22
N GLU A 51 -15.59 2.51 7.92
CA GLU A 51 -16.01 1.40 8.77
C GLU A 51 -14.79 0.60 9.24
N ILE A 52 -14.64 0.45 10.55
CA ILE A 52 -13.61 -0.42 11.15
C ILE A 52 -14.19 -1.83 11.26
N GLY A 53 -13.45 -2.80 10.76
CA GLY A 53 -13.76 -4.22 10.85
C GLY A 53 -12.51 -5.05 11.09
N LEU A 54 -12.62 -6.34 10.79
CA LEU A 54 -11.54 -7.32 10.89
C LEU A 54 -11.34 -7.99 9.54
N THR A 55 -10.09 -8.39 9.28
CA THR A 55 -9.74 -9.27 8.17
C THR A 55 -8.92 -10.44 8.69
N MET A 56 -9.16 -11.63 8.12
CA MET A 56 -8.42 -12.84 8.48
C MET A 56 -7.03 -12.81 7.85
N VAL A 57 -6.00 -12.81 8.69
CA VAL A 57 -4.61 -13.01 8.25
C VAL A 57 -4.38 -14.50 8.06
N ARG A 58 -4.00 -14.88 6.84
CA ARG A 58 -3.68 -16.26 6.48
C ARG A 58 -2.17 -16.42 6.34
N ALA A 59 -1.63 -17.46 6.96
CA ALA A 59 -0.23 -17.86 6.82
C ALA A 59 -0.14 -19.19 6.04
N ARG A 60 1.08 -19.62 5.72
CA ARG A 60 1.36 -20.90 5.08
C ARG A 60 2.34 -21.70 5.92
N VAL A 61 2.08 -22.99 6.10
CA VAL A 61 2.97 -23.89 6.85
C VAL A 61 4.38 -23.85 6.24
N GLY A 62 5.40 -23.55 7.05
CA GLY A 62 6.79 -23.44 6.57
C GLY A 62 7.03 -22.35 5.52
N GLY A 63 6.14 -21.35 5.40
CA GLY A 63 6.25 -20.24 4.46
C GLY A 63 5.66 -20.48 3.07
N SER A 64 5.64 -21.72 2.58
CA SER A 64 5.16 -22.07 1.23
C SER A 64 4.11 -23.19 1.17
N GLY A 65 3.85 -23.87 2.29
CA GLY A 65 2.92 -25.00 2.37
C GLY A 65 1.43 -24.61 2.32
N GLN A 66 0.61 -25.44 2.96
CA GLN A 66 -0.84 -25.25 2.98
C GLN A 66 -1.23 -23.98 3.76
N PRO A 67 -2.23 -23.22 3.28
CA PRO A 67 -2.70 -22.03 3.98
C PRO A 67 -3.49 -22.39 5.24
N PHE A 68 -3.36 -21.57 6.28
CA PHE A 68 -4.17 -21.66 7.51
C PHE A 68 -4.48 -20.27 8.06
N ASN A 69 -5.53 -20.15 8.87
CA ASN A 69 -5.90 -18.89 9.53
C ASN A 69 -4.95 -18.65 10.72
N MET A 70 -4.17 -17.57 10.68
CA MET A 70 -3.14 -17.26 11.67
C MET A 70 -3.66 -16.30 12.74
N ALA A 71 -4.37 -15.25 12.34
CA ALA A 71 -4.84 -14.19 13.22
C ALA A 71 -5.92 -13.33 12.54
N GLU A 72 -6.47 -12.38 13.29
CA GLU A 72 -7.27 -11.28 12.75
C GLU A 72 -6.48 -9.97 12.83
N MET A 73 -6.68 -9.10 11.84
CA MET A 73 -6.15 -7.74 11.83
C MET A 73 -7.30 -6.75 11.66
N THR A 74 -7.25 -5.64 12.40
CA THR A 74 -8.18 -4.53 12.16
C THR A 74 -7.95 -3.92 10.79
N ILE A 75 -9.04 -3.64 10.08
CA ILE A 75 -9.03 -2.96 8.79
C ILE A 75 -10.09 -1.86 8.80
N THR A 76 -9.80 -0.73 8.18
CA THR A 76 -10.79 0.33 7.94
C THR A 76 -11.06 0.42 6.45
N ARG A 77 -12.32 0.32 6.05
CA ARG A 77 -12.75 0.42 4.65
C ARG A 77 -13.62 1.66 4.44
N CYS A 78 -13.50 2.30 3.29
CA CYS A 78 -14.34 3.43 2.89
C CYS A 78 -14.57 3.38 1.38
N ALA A 79 -15.75 3.83 0.94
CA ALA A 79 -16.04 4.02 -0.47
C ALA A 79 -16.77 5.36 -0.68
N ILE A 80 -16.32 6.12 -1.66
CA ILE A 80 -16.88 7.42 -2.02
C ILE A 80 -17.22 7.47 -3.50
N ARG A 81 -18.05 8.44 -3.87
CA ARG A 81 -18.32 8.78 -5.26
C ARG A 81 -18.13 10.28 -5.44
N LEU A 82 -17.28 10.68 -6.39
CA LEU A 82 -17.14 12.08 -6.81
C LEU A 82 -18.37 12.52 -7.61
N THR A 83 -18.57 13.83 -7.75
CA THR A 83 -19.65 14.41 -8.58
C THR A 83 -19.59 13.94 -10.05
N SER A 84 -18.40 13.67 -10.57
CA SER A 84 -18.17 13.06 -11.89
C SER A 84 -18.77 11.65 -12.04
N GLY A 85 -19.11 11.00 -10.92
CA GLY A 85 -19.57 9.62 -10.84
C GLY A 85 -18.47 8.61 -10.52
N THR A 86 -17.19 9.02 -10.53
CA THR A 86 -16.04 8.15 -10.27
C THR A 86 -16.06 7.62 -8.84
N LEU A 87 -15.80 6.30 -8.72
CA LEU A 87 -15.79 5.59 -7.45
C LEU A 87 -14.37 5.46 -6.90
N GLY A 88 -14.20 5.94 -5.68
CA GLY A 88 -12.98 5.78 -4.89
C GLY A 88 -13.18 4.76 -3.77
N VAL A 89 -12.17 3.93 -3.52
CA VAL A 89 -12.19 2.92 -2.46
C VAL A 89 -10.92 2.95 -1.61
N SER A 90 -11.04 2.48 -0.38
CA SER A 90 -9.90 2.26 0.49
C SER A 90 -10.10 1.03 1.35
N TYR A 91 -8.97 0.38 1.64
CA TYR A 91 -8.81 -0.69 2.61
C TYR A 91 -7.47 -0.49 3.29
N VAL A 92 -7.49 0.05 4.51
CA VAL A 92 -6.27 0.40 5.25
C VAL A 92 -6.18 -0.42 6.53
N ALA A 93 -4.98 -0.92 6.84
CA ALA A 93 -4.75 -1.61 8.10
C ALA A 93 -4.93 -0.64 9.29
N GLY A 94 -5.49 -1.14 10.38
CA GLY A 94 -5.75 -0.35 11.57
C GLY A 94 -7.17 0.22 11.62
N ARG A 95 -7.32 1.29 12.40
CA ARG A 95 -8.62 1.87 12.80
C ARG A 95 -8.78 3.34 12.38
N ASP A 96 -7.86 3.85 11.55
CA ASP A 96 -7.84 5.26 11.15
C ASP A 96 -8.86 5.53 10.04
N LYS A 97 -10.00 6.09 10.46
CA LYS A 97 -11.10 6.51 9.58
C LYS A 97 -10.74 7.66 8.66
N ARG A 98 -9.91 8.59 9.13
CA ARG A 98 -9.50 9.77 8.37
C ARG A 98 -8.57 9.35 7.24
N LYS A 99 -7.60 8.48 7.53
CA LYS A 99 -6.75 7.86 6.51
C LYS A 99 -7.59 7.12 5.47
N ALA A 100 -8.54 6.27 5.89
CA ALA A 100 -9.40 5.55 4.96
C ALA A 100 -10.17 6.50 4.01
N LEU A 101 -10.75 7.58 4.54
CA LEU A 101 -11.44 8.56 3.72
C LEU A 101 -10.51 9.25 2.71
N THR A 102 -9.35 9.73 3.16
CA THR A 102 -8.36 10.37 2.27
C THR A 102 -7.86 9.43 1.18
N VAL A 103 -7.60 8.16 1.50
CA VAL A 103 -7.21 7.17 0.48
C VAL A 103 -8.34 6.94 -0.53
N ALA A 104 -9.60 6.88 -0.10
CA ALA A 104 -10.72 6.72 -1.03
C ALA A 104 -10.89 7.95 -1.94
N LEU A 105 -10.69 9.16 -1.43
CA LEU A 105 -10.72 10.38 -2.23
C LEU A 105 -9.55 10.43 -3.23
N ALA A 106 -8.34 10.14 -2.76
CA ALA A 106 -7.15 10.06 -3.61
C ALA A 106 -7.32 9.03 -4.73
N ASP A 107 -7.85 7.83 -4.42
CA ASP A 107 -8.11 6.80 -5.41
C ASP A 107 -9.10 7.26 -6.49
N ALA A 108 -10.16 8.00 -6.12
CA ALA A 108 -11.09 8.54 -7.11
C ALA A 108 -10.43 9.61 -7.99
N LEU A 109 -9.71 10.56 -7.41
CA LEU A 109 -9.06 11.63 -8.16
C LEU A 109 -7.93 11.11 -9.05
N LEU A 110 -7.15 10.13 -8.60
CA LEU A 110 -6.07 9.51 -9.39
C LEU A 110 -6.60 8.74 -10.61
N GLN A 111 -7.86 8.30 -10.60
CA GLN A 111 -8.50 7.73 -11.79
C GLN A 111 -8.83 8.79 -12.85
N GLU A 112 -8.96 10.06 -12.46
CA GLU A 112 -9.25 11.20 -13.33
C GLU A 112 -7.98 12.00 -13.70
N ASP A 113 -6.84 11.67 -13.08
CA ASP A 113 -5.56 12.37 -13.18
C ASP A 113 -4.82 12.10 -14.50
N THR A 114 -5.40 12.60 -15.59
CA THR A 114 -4.90 12.38 -16.97
C THR A 114 -3.48 12.94 -17.16
N ASP A 115 -3.17 14.07 -16.52
CA ASP A 115 -1.86 14.74 -16.61
C ASP A 115 -0.84 14.25 -15.57
N GLN A 116 -1.20 13.23 -14.76
CA GLN A 116 -0.37 12.66 -13.69
C GLN A 116 0.10 13.67 -12.64
N GLN A 117 -0.59 14.81 -12.49
CA GLN A 117 -0.18 15.85 -11.55
C GLN A 117 -0.34 15.37 -10.12
N LEU A 118 -1.48 14.76 -9.81
CA LEU A 118 -1.74 14.22 -8.48
C LEU A 118 -0.83 13.02 -8.19
N GLN A 119 -0.57 12.17 -9.17
CA GLN A 119 0.39 11.08 -9.07
C GLN A 119 1.78 11.61 -8.64
N GLN A 120 2.27 12.66 -9.29
CA GLN A 120 3.59 13.25 -8.99
C GLN A 120 3.63 14.02 -7.66
N GLN A 121 2.54 14.68 -7.29
CA GLN A 121 2.49 15.49 -6.06
C GLN A 121 2.13 14.69 -4.81
N LEU A 122 1.47 13.54 -4.95
CA LEU A 122 1.01 12.73 -3.83
C LEU A 122 1.72 11.37 -3.77
N VAL A 123 1.62 10.56 -4.83
CA VAL A 123 2.02 9.15 -4.77
C VAL A 123 3.54 9.00 -4.77
N VAL A 124 4.21 9.66 -5.73
CA VAL A 124 5.68 9.60 -5.89
C VAL A 124 6.44 10.01 -4.61
N PRO A 125 6.16 11.15 -3.96
CA PRO A 125 6.89 11.54 -2.75
C PRO A 125 6.61 10.61 -1.55
N LEU A 126 5.37 10.11 -1.40
CA LEU A 126 5.03 9.16 -0.34
C LEU A 126 5.70 7.80 -0.55
N GLU A 127 5.80 7.35 -1.80
CA GLU A 127 6.53 6.14 -2.17
C GLU A 127 8.04 6.27 -1.90
N ALA A 128 8.65 7.39 -2.31
CA ALA A 128 10.07 7.65 -2.03
C ALA A 128 10.37 7.63 -0.53
N SER A 129 9.47 8.19 0.29
CA SER A 129 9.60 8.14 1.75
C SER A 129 9.48 6.73 2.33
N LEU A 130 8.56 5.90 1.80
CA LEU A 130 8.46 4.49 2.19
C LEU A 130 9.71 3.70 1.84
N GLN A 131 10.29 3.95 0.66
CA GLN A 131 11.52 3.30 0.22
C GLN A 131 12.71 3.71 1.11
N ALA A 132 12.88 5.01 1.37
CA ALA A 132 13.94 5.49 2.26
C ALA A 132 13.84 4.88 3.67
N ALA A 133 12.63 4.75 4.22
CA ALA A 133 12.41 4.12 5.52
C ALA A 133 12.64 2.59 5.50
N ALA A 134 12.48 1.94 4.35
CA ALA A 134 12.83 0.52 4.17
C ALA A 134 14.35 0.34 4.08
N ASP A 135 15.03 1.18 3.30
CA ASP A 135 16.48 1.14 3.11
C ASP A 135 17.23 1.40 4.43
N ALA A 136 16.78 2.38 5.22
CA ALA A 136 17.34 2.65 6.54
C ALA A 136 17.23 1.43 7.46
N ARG A 137 16.06 0.78 7.52
CA ARG A 137 15.86 -0.43 8.33
C ARG A 137 16.71 -1.61 7.84
N ALA A 138 16.90 -1.74 6.53
CA ALA A 138 17.75 -2.78 5.96
C ALA A 138 19.23 -2.54 6.30
N ALA A 139 19.70 -1.29 6.23
CA ALA A 139 21.05 -0.90 6.63
C ALA A 139 21.30 -1.21 8.12
N ASP A 140 20.38 -0.87 9.01
CA ASP A 140 20.48 -1.20 10.44
C ASP A 140 20.54 -2.71 10.67
N ALA A 141 19.67 -3.48 10.00
CA ALA A 141 19.67 -4.93 10.13
C ALA A 141 20.97 -5.58 9.62
N SER A 142 21.57 -5.04 8.56
CA SER A 142 22.81 -5.55 7.97
C SER A 142 24.01 -5.48 8.93
N GLN A 143 24.00 -4.55 9.89
CA GLN A 143 25.04 -4.44 10.92
C GLN A 143 25.05 -5.66 11.87
N THR A 144 23.97 -6.43 11.90
CA THR A 144 23.84 -7.66 12.72
C THR A 144 24.09 -8.95 11.92
N LYS A 145 24.50 -8.84 10.65
CA LYS A 145 24.78 -10.00 9.80
C LYS A 145 26.07 -10.68 10.26
N VAL A 146 26.00 -12.00 10.44
CA VAL A 146 27.18 -12.82 10.73
C VAL A 146 27.74 -13.38 9.42
N ASP A 147 28.98 -13.03 9.09
CA ASP A 147 29.71 -13.58 7.95
C ASP A 147 30.60 -14.76 8.39
N PHE A 148 30.36 -15.94 7.84
CA PHE A 148 31.06 -17.20 8.21
C PHE A 148 32.25 -17.57 7.29
N PHE A 149 32.78 -16.63 6.52
CA PHE A 149 33.88 -16.93 5.60
C PHE A 149 35.24 -16.87 6.30
N THR A 150 36.01 -17.95 6.21
CA THR A 150 37.47 -17.96 6.41
C THR A 150 38.14 -18.02 5.05
N LEU A 151 38.89 -16.97 4.69
CA LEU A 151 39.73 -16.95 3.49
C LEU A 151 40.93 -17.89 3.71
N VAL A 152 40.90 -19.09 3.16
CA VAL A 152 42.06 -20.00 3.14
C VAL A 152 42.81 -19.75 1.83
N ARG A 153 44.03 -19.23 1.92
CA ARG A 153 44.99 -19.32 0.82
C ARG A 153 45.39 -20.79 0.71
N GLY A 154 45.00 -21.47 -0.36
CA GLY A 154 45.67 -22.68 -0.79
C GLY A 154 47.07 -22.30 -1.23
N GLU A 155 48.08 -22.77 -0.52
CA GLU A 155 49.42 -22.87 -1.10
C GLU A 155 49.39 -24.11 -1.99
N ASP A 156 49.54 -23.91 -3.30
CA ASP A 156 49.65 -24.98 -4.29
C ASP A 156 50.96 -25.74 -4.06
N GLU A 157 50.89 -27.08 -3.96
CA GLU A 157 52.01 -27.98 -4.30
C GLU A 157 51.83 -28.50 -5.73
#